data_AF-X0T207-F1
#
_entry.id   AF-X0T207-F1
#
_cell.length_a   1.000
_cell.length_b   1.000
_cell.length_c   1.000
_cell.angle_alpha   90.00
_cell.angle_beta   90.00
_cell.angle_gamma   90.00
#
_symmetry.space_group_name_H-M   'P 1'
#
loop_
_entity.id
_entity.type
_entity.pdbx_description
1 polymer ?
#
loop_
_entity_poly.entity_id
_entity_poly.type
_entity_poly.pdbx_seq_one_letter_code
_entity_poly.pdbx_strand_id
1 'polypeptide(L)'
;AHDAGAAFAVAPGFNPAVVAEAAKVGLPFSPGVMTPSDVDAALDVGLEILKFFPAEAAGGIKLLKALAGPYKHTGVKFIPTGGINADNFTDYLASEVVLAVGGSWVAARQDVADGNWEAVKANCRQIRDALAGEKR
;
A
#
# COMPACT_ATOMS: atom_id res chain seq x y z
N ALA A 1 4.20 12.00 14.25
CA ALA A 1 4.19 10.53 14.00
C ALA A 1 5.43 9.90 14.62
N HIS A 2 6.63 10.32 14.21
CA HIS A 2 7.91 9.90 14.82
C HIS A 2 7.89 10.00 16.36
N ASP A 3 7.61 11.19 16.91
CA ASP A 3 7.64 11.41 18.38
C ASP A 3 6.55 10.62 19.13
N ALA A 4 5.53 10.13 18.41
CA ALA A 4 4.48 9.26 18.95
C ALA A 4 4.85 7.77 18.88
N GLY A 5 6.06 7.42 18.39
CA GLY A 5 6.56 6.05 18.30
C GLY A 5 6.13 5.28 17.04
N ALA A 6 5.73 5.96 15.96
CA ALA A 6 5.39 5.28 14.70
C ALA A 6 6.61 4.55 14.12
N ALA A 7 6.44 3.28 13.72
CA ALA A 7 7.49 2.49 13.09
C ALA A 7 7.70 2.83 11.60
N PHE A 8 6.67 3.38 10.95
CA PHE A 8 6.71 3.84 9.57
C PHE A 8 5.60 4.87 9.32
N ALA A 9 5.65 5.55 8.19
CA ALA A 9 4.60 6.45 7.73
C ALA A 9 4.28 6.24 6.24
N VAL A 10 3.08 6.67 5.85
CA VAL A 10 2.58 6.62 4.47
C VAL A 10 1.96 7.96 4.11
N ALA A 11 1.96 8.31 2.82
CA ALA A 11 1.25 9.48 2.30
C ALA A 11 0.42 9.11 1.06
N PRO A 12 -0.63 9.87 0.72
CA PRO A 12 -1.42 9.62 -0.49
C PRO A 12 -0.67 9.97 -1.78
N GLY A 13 0.39 10.79 -1.71
CA GLY A 13 1.20 11.19 -2.86
C GLY A 13 2.66 11.40 -2.47
N PHE A 14 3.48 11.78 -3.46
CA PHE A 14 4.88 12.14 -3.28
C PHE A 14 5.00 13.65 -3.04
N ASN A 15 5.58 14.03 -1.90
CA ASN A 15 5.95 15.41 -1.61
C ASN A 15 7.42 15.43 -1.16
N PRO A 16 8.33 16.05 -1.94
CA PRO A 16 9.76 16.07 -1.64
C PRO A 16 10.08 16.58 -0.23
N ALA A 17 9.36 17.61 0.24
CA ALA A 17 9.59 18.19 1.57
C ALA A 17 9.23 17.20 2.70
N VAL A 18 8.14 16.44 2.52
CA VAL A 18 7.71 15.42 3.50
C VAL A 18 8.67 14.23 3.50
N VAL A 19 9.11 13.79 2.32
CA VAL A 19 10.09 12.71 2.17
C VAL A 19 11.42 13.08 2.83
N ALA A 20 11.91 14.29 2.56
CA ALA A 20 13.14 14.78 3.17
C ALA A 20 13.04 14.86 4.70
N GLU A 21 11.89 15.28 5.23
CA GLU A 21 11.69 15.34 6.68
C GLU A 21 11.61 13.95 7.31
N ALA A 22 10.90 13.01 6.70
CA ALA A 22 10.84 11.63 7.16
C ALA A 22 12.23 10.99 7.20
N ALA A 23 13.07 11.27 6.20
CA ALA A 23 14.46 10.80 6.15
C ALA A 23 15.32 11.40 7.27
N LYS A 24 15.20 12.70 7.56
CA LYS A 24 15.96 13.37 8.65
C LYS A 24 15.69 12.75 10.02
N VAL A 25 14.44 12.37 10.28
CA VAL A 25 14.04 11.74 11.55
C VAL A 25 14.16 10.22 11.52
N GLY A 26 14.71 9.64 10.44
CA GLY A 26 14.92 8.19 10.32
C GLY A 26 13.62 7.37 10.32
N LEU A 27 12.49 7.96 9.91
CA LEU A 27 11.19 7.28 9.87
C LEU A 27 10.99 6.62 8.49
N PRO A 28 10.92 5.28 8.41
CA PRO A 28 10.60 4.59 7.16
C PRO A 28 9.32 5.14 6.53
N PHE A 29 9.36 5.44 5.24
CA PHE A 29 8.29 6.16 4.57
C PHE A 29 7.96 5.57 3.21
N SER A 30 6.67 5.34 2.96
CA SER A 30 6.14 4.88 1.67
C SER A 30 5.21 5.95 1.09
N PRO A 31 5.70 6.85 0.21
CA PRO A 31 4.89 7.87 -0.44
C PRO A 31 3.93 7.25 -1.46
N GLY A 32 2.86 7.98 -1.77
CA GLY A 32 1.92 7.59 -2.83
C GLY A 32 2.46 7.93 -4.21
N VAL A 33 2.28 7.04 -5.17
CA VAL A 33 2.63 7.20 -6.59
C VAL A 33 1.47 6.75 -7.46
N MET A 34 1.35 7.35 -8.65
CA MET A 34 0.34 6.97 -9.64
C MET A 34 0.92 6.92 -11.08
N THR A 35 2.05 7.58 -11.32
CA THR A 35 2.65 7.75 -12.65
C THR A 35 4.13 7.32 -12.66
N PRO A 36 4.74 7.08 -13.85
CA PRO A 36 6.17 6.83 -13.95
C PRO A 36 7.03 7.94 -13.32
N SER A 37 6.67 9.21 -13.54
CA SER A 37 7.39 10.34 -12.95
C SER A 37 7.40 10.33 -11.42
N ASP A 38 6.31 9.86 -10.79
CA ASP A 38 6.27 9.71 -9.33
C ASP A 38 7.18 8.58 -8.85
N VAL A 39 7.27 7.49 -9.62
CA VAL A 39 8.15 6.35 -9.32
C VAL A 39 9.61 6.76 -9.46
N ASP A 40 9.98 7.45 -10.54
CA ASP A 40 11.32 7.99 -10.76
C ASP A 40 11.72 8.90 -9.58
N ALA A 41 10.86 9.86 -9.23
CA ALA A 41 11.12 10.79 -8.13
C ALA A 41 11.32 10.09 -6.78
N ALA A 42 10.64 8.96 -6.54
CA ALA A 42 10.82 8.19 -5.32
C ALA A 42 12.10 7.35 -5.33
N LEU A 43 12.43 6.73 -6.48
CA LEU A 43 13.67 5.96 -6.65
C LEU A 43 14.92 6.85 -6.56
N ASP A 44 14.86 8.08 -7.08
CA ASP A 44 15.95 9.06 -7.02
C ASP A 44 16.40 9.37 -5.58
N VAL A 45 15.50 9.20 -4.61
CA VAL A 45 15.76 9.40 -3.18
C VAL A 45 15.84 8.07 -2.42
N GLY A 46 15.98 6.95 -3.12
CA GLY A 46 16.23 5.63 -2.56
C GLY A 46 15.01 4.93 -1.96
N LEU A 47 13.78 5.34 -2.34
CA LEU A 47 12.56 4.70 -1.86
C LEU A 47 12.09 3.62 -2.82
N GLU A 48 12.10 2.37 -2.37
CA GLU A 48 11.77 1.18 -3.19
C GLU A 48 10.44 0.51 -2.80
N ILE A 49 9.81 0.96 -1.70
CA ILE A 49 8.46 0.50 -1.30
C ILE A 49 7.51 1.68 -1.43
N LEU A 50 6.64 1.62 -2.43
CA LEU A 50 5.79 2.74 -2.83
C LEU A 50 4.31 2.42 -2.67
N LYS A 51 3.52 3.35 -2.18
CA LYS A 51 2.06 3.19 -2.15
C LYS A 51 1.50 3.51 -3.53
N PHE A 52 0.73 2.61 -4.14
CA PHE A 52 0.01 2.90 -5.38
C PHE A 52 -1.40 3.39 -5.03
N PHE A 53 -1.71 4.66 -5.31
CA PHE A 53 -2.96 5.28 -4.84
C PHE A 53 -3.47 6.36 -5.80
N PRO A 54 -4.81 6.47 -6.03
CA PRO A 54 -5.87 5.56 -5.58
C PRO A 54 -6.02 4.34 -6.52
N ALA A 55 -5.70 3.14 -6.03
CA ALA A 55 -5.41 1.97 -6.88
C ALA A 55 -6.50 1.64 -7.92
N GLU A 56 -7.73 1.37 -7.50
CA GLU A 56 -8.81 1.01 -8.44
C GLU A 56 -9.16 2.16 -9.39
N ALA A 57 -9.28 3.38 -8.86
CA ALA A 57 -9.64 4.55 -9.66
C ALA A 57 -8.54 4.94 -10.66
N ALA A 58 -7.29 4.60 -10.39
CA ALA A 58 -6.18 4.80 -11.32
C ALA A 58 -6.16 3.79 -12.47
N GLY A 59 -6.90 2.67 -12.40
CA GLY A 59 -6.88 1.61 -13.41
C GLY A 59 -6.42 0.24 -12.89
N GLY A 60 -6.29 0.14 -11.57
CA GLY A 60 -6.15 -1.10 -10.82
C GLY A 60 -4.90 -1.92 -11.10
N ILE A 61 -4.97 -3.23 -10.83
CA ILE A 61 -3.84 -4.15 -10.98
C ILE A 61 -3.29 -4.19 -12.41
N LYS A 62 -4.15 -3.98 -13.42
CA LYS A 62 -3.73 -3.92 -14.83
C LYS A 62 -2.81 -2.74 -15.08
N LEU A 63 -3.18 -1.53 -14.64
CA LEU A 63 -2.31 -0.38 -14.77
C LEU A 63 -1.03 -0.59 -13.95
N LEU A 64 -1.14 -1.08 -12.72
CA LEU A 64 0.02 -1.26 -11.85
C LEU A 64 1.08 -2.20 -12.47
N LYS A 65 0.65 -3.32 -13.07
CA LYS A 65 1.56 -4.24 -13.76
C LYS A 65 2.25 -3.58 -14.97
N ALA A 66 1.55 -2.72 -15.70
CA ALA A 66 2.12 -1.95 -16.80
C ALA A 66 3.11 -0.89 -16.31
N LEU A 67 2.73 -0.14 -15.25
CA LEU A 67 3.58 0.85 -14.59
C LEU A 67 4.88 0.24 -14.06
N ALA A 68 4.80 -0.92 -13.41
CA ALA A 68 5.95 -1.61 -12.82
C ALA A 68 6.88 -2.26 -13.86
N GLY A 69 6.44 -2.43 -15.11
CA GLY A 69 7.19 -3.12 -16.16
C GLY A 69 8.60 -2.57 -16.39
N PRO A 70 8.76 -1.25 -16.63
CA PRO A 70 10.08 -0.61 -16.78
C PRO A 70 10.97 -0.70 -15.53
N TYR A 71 10.39 -0.78 -14.34
CA TYR A 71 11.10 -0.71 -13.06
C TYR A 71 11.48 -2.06 -12.47
N LYS A 72 11.24 -3.18 -13.18
CA LYS A 72 11.57 -4.53 -12.65
C LYS A 72 13.02 -4.69 -12.18
N HIS A 73 13.95 -4.01 -12.84
CA HIS A 73 15.37 -4.06 -12.54
C HIS A 73 15.76 -3.33 -11.23
N THR A 74 14.90 -2.45 -10.70
CA THR A 74 15.16 -1.70 -9.47
C THR A 74 14.74 -2.46 -8.21
N GLY A 75 13.95 -3.53 -8.36
CA GLY A 75 13.39 -4.26 -7.24
C GLY A 75 12.20 -3.57 -6.55
N VAL A 76 11.74 -2.43 -7.06
CA VAL A 76 10.62 -1.67 -6.47
C VAL A 76 9.38 -2.54 -6.25
N LYS A 77 8.73 -2.36 -5.09
CA LYS A 77 7.48 -3.01 -4.73
C LYS A 77 6.41 -1.99 -4.40
N PHE A 78 5.16 -2.38 -4.63
CA PHE A 78 4.01 -1.50 -4.47
C PHE A 78 3.06 -1.98 -3.37
N ILE A 79 2.40 -1.01 -2.73
CA ILE A 79 1.31 -1.20 -1.77
C ILE A 79 0.05 -0.54 -2.35
N PRO A 80 -0.76 -1.24 -3.16
CA PRO A 80 -2.00 -0.72 -3.71
C PRO A 80 -2.98 -0.38 -2.60
N THR A 81 -3.55 0.82 -2.65
CA THR A 81 -4.52 1.30 -1.66
C THR A 81 -5.59 2.15 -2.35
N GLY A 82 -6.84 2.01 -1.92
CA GLY A 82 -7.99 2.73 -2.48
C GLY A 82 -8.78 1.87 -3.45
N GLY A 83 -10.01 1.51 -3.05
CA GLY A 83 -10.89 0.60 -3.79
C GLY A 83 -10.61 -0.89 -3.55
N ILE A 84 -9.55 -1.24 -2.81
CA ILE A 84 -9.27 -2.62 -2.41
C ILE A 84 -10.33 -3.09 -1.40
N ASN A 85 -10.84 -4.30 -1.58
CA ASN A 85 -11.92 -4.91 -0.80
C ASN A 85 -11.79 -6.45 -0.77
N ALA A 86 -12.74 -7.13 -0.12
CA ALA A 86 -12.73 -8.58 0.05
C ALA A 86 -12.78 -9.38 -1.27
N ASP A 87 -13.28 -8.78 -2.35
CA ASP A 87 -13.47 -9.46 -3.63
C ASP A 87 -12.24 -9.36 -4.54
N ASN A 88 -11.39 -8.34 -4.37
CA ASN A 88 -10.27 -8.07 -5.29
C ASN A 88 -8.88 -8.14 -4.66
N PHE A 89 -8.74 -8.21 -3.34
CA PHE A 89 -7.43 -8.08 -2.70
C PHE A 89 -6.44 -9.22 -3.06
N THR A 90 -6.92 -10.44 -3.29
CA THR A 90 -6.11 -11.59 -3.69
C THR A 90 -5.54 -11.41 -5.10
N ASP A 91 -6.30 -10.86 -6.04
CA ASP A 91 -5.83 -10.56 -7.42
C ASP A 91 -4.61 -9.62 -7.43
N TYR A 92 -4.59 -8.67 -6.50
CA TYR A 92 -3.43 -7.81 -6.29
C TYR A 92 -2.27 -8.57 -5.66
N LEU A 93 -2.52 -9.32 -4.60
CA LEU A 93 -1.49 -10.03 -3.84
C LEU A 93 -0.85 -11.20 -4.60
N ALA A 94 -1.50 -11.70 -5.67
CA ALA A 94 -0.95 -12.68 -6.59
C ALA A 94 0.15 -12.11 -7.50
N SER A 95 0.33 -10.78 -7.53
CA SER A 95 1.32 -10.11 -8.39
C SER A 95 2.65 -9.90 -7.66
N GLU A 96 3.76 -10.35 -8.24
CA GLU A 96 5.11 -10.22 -7.63
C GLU A 96 5.56 -8.79 -7.36
N VAL A 97 5.01 -7.80 -8.10
CA VAL A 97 5.32 -6.38 -7.87
C VAL A 97 4.56 -5.79 -6.68
N VAL A 98 3.61 -6.52 -6.11
CA VAL A 98 2.81 -6.10 -4.95
C VAL A 98 3.38 -6.75 -3.68
N LEU A 99 3.78 -5.92 -2.72
CA LEU A 99 4.28 -6.38 -1.42
C LEU A 99 3.12 -6.69 -0.44
N ALA A 100 2.15 -5.78 -0.41
CA ALA A 100 0.98 -5.82 0.45
C ALA A 100 -0.13 -4.98 -0.19
N VAL A 101 -1.35 -5.03 0.36
CA VAL A 101 -2.44 -4.13 -0.03
C VAL A 101 -2.97 -3.40 1.20
N GLY A 102 -3.51 -2.20 1.01
CA GLY A 102 -4.17 -1.42 2.05
C GLY A 102 -5.64 -1.20 1.74
N GLY A 103 -6.51 -1.39 2.72
CA GLY A 103 -7.89 -0.94 2.59
C GLY A 103 -8.69 -1.00 3.89
N SER A 104 -9.72 -0.17 3.91
CA SER A 104 -10.52 0.08 5.11
C SER A 104 -11.50 -1.03 5.43
N TRP A 105 -11.75 -1.97 4.52
CA TRP A 105 -12.75 -3.03 4.72
C TRP A 105 -12.38 -3.97 5.88
N VAL A 106 -11.09 -4.08 6.22
CA VAL A 106 -10.62 -4.87 7.36
C VAL A 106 -11.21 -4.34 8.67
N ALA A 107 -11.16 -3.03 8.86
CA ALA A 107 -11.67 -2.32 10.02
C ALA A 107 -12.54 -1.15 9.52
N ALA A 108 -13.75 -1.47 9.08
CA ALA A 108 -14.65 -0.49 8.49
C ALA A 108 -14.92 0.63 9.50
N ARG A 109 -15.01 1.88 9.01
CA ARG A 109 -15.18 3.06 9.86
C ARG A 109 -16.38 2.92 10.81
N GLN A 110 -17.48 2.37 10.30
CA GLN A 110 -18.70 2.18 11.08
C GLN A 110 -18.50 1.12 12.18
N ASP A 111 -17.87 -0.01 11.87
CA ASP A 111 -17.58 -1.04 12.86
C ASP A 111 -16.68 -0.53 13.99
N VAL A 112 -15.68 0.29 13.66
CA VAL A 112 -14.82 0.93 14.67
C VAL A 112 -15.61 1.93 15.50
N ALA A 113 -16.46 2.74 14.87
CA ALA A 113 -17.28 3.74 15.58
C ALA A 113 -18.29 3.09 16.53
N ASP A 114 -18.86 1.95 16.15
CA ASP A 114 -19.88 1.22 16.92
C ASP A 114 -19.27 0.23 17.94
N GLY A 115 -17.94 0.05 17.93
CA GLY A 115 -17.26 -0.92 18.79
C GLY A 115 -17.53 -2.39 18.38
N ASN A 116 -17.83 -2.64 17.11
CA ASN A 116 -18.08 -3.97 16.54
C ASN A 116 -16.78 -4.78 16.36
N TRP A 117 -16.03 -5.00 17.43
CA TRP A 117 -14.72 -5.66 17.37
C TRP A 117 -14.79 -7.11 16.87
N GLU A 118 -15.92 -7.80 17.07
CA GLU A 118 -16.11 -9.15 16.52
C GLU A 118 -16.21 -9.15 14.99
N ALA A 119 -16.80 -8.11 14.38
CA ALA A 119 -16.83 -7.95 12.92
C ALA A 119 -15.41 -7.73 12.39
N VAL A 120 -14.66 -6.79 12.98
CA VAL A 120 -13.25 -6.53 12.62
C VAL A 120 -12.40 -7.80 12.74
N LYS A 121 -12.57 -8.56 13.83
CA LYS A 121 -11.86 -9.83 14.06
C LYS A 121 -12.25 -10.90 13.05
N ALA A 122 -13.53 -10.96 12.65
CA ALA A 122 -14.00 -11.86 11.59
C ALA A 122 -13.37 -11.50 10.24
N ASN A 123 -13.35 -10.22 9.86
CA ASN A 123 -12.72 -9.74 8.62
C ASN A 123 -11.23 -10.11 8.57
N CYS A 124 -10.49 -9.87 9.66
CA CYS A 124 -9.08 -10.27 9.76
C CYS A 124 -8.87 -11.79 9.57
N ARG A 125 -9.74 -12.62 10.17
CA ARG A 125 -9.68 -14.08 10.02
C ARG A 125 -9.95 -14.49 8.58
N GLN A 126 -10.98 -13.95 7.94
CA GLN A 126 -11.30 -14.24 6.55
C GLN A 126 -10.14 -13.93 5.60
N ILE A 127 -9.52 -12.76 5.77
CA ILE A 127 -8.35 -12.36 4.96
C ILE A 127 -7.19 -13.32 5.18
N ARG A 128 -6.87 -13.64 6.44
CA ARG A 128 -5.81 -14.60 6.76
C ARG A 128 -6.08 -15.97 6.14
N ASP A 129 -7.30 -16.46 6.25
CA ASP A 129 -7.67 -17.81 5.79
C ASP A 129 -7.64 -17.89 4.25
N ALA A 130 -8.07 -16.83 3.56
CA ALA A 130 -7.92 -16.71 2.12
C ALA A 130 -6.44 -16.78 1.68
N LEU A 131 -5.54 -16.10 2.40
CA LEU A 131 -4.10 -16.12 2.11
C LEU A 131 -3.41 -17.43 2.50
N ALA A 132 -3.93 -18.18 3.48
CA ALA A 132 -3.37 -19.47 3.87
C ALA A 132 -3.65 -20.58 2.84
N GLY A 133 -4.71 -20.43 2.03
CA GLY A 133 -5.04 -21.33 0.92
C GLY A 133 -4.17 -21.14 -0.33
N GLU A 134 -3.57 -19.97 -0.47
CA GLU A 134 -2.68 -19.61 -1.57
C GLU A 134 -1.23 -19.91 -1.18
N LYS A 135 -0.66 -21.02 -1.66
CA LYS A 135 0.78 -21.29 -1.52
C LYS A 135 1.54 -20.17 -2.25
N ARG A 136 2.17 -19.28 -1.47
CA ARG A 136 3.14 -18.28 -1.95
C ARG A 136 4.50 -18.92 -2.22
#